data_AF-A0A5B1QDR7-F1
#
_entry.id   AF-A0A5B1QDR7-F1
#
_cell.length_a   1.000
_cell.length_b   1.000
_cell.length_c   1.000
_cell.angle_alpha   90.00
_cell.angle_beta   90.00
_cell.angle_gamma   90.00
#
_symmetry.space_group_name_H-M   'P 1'
#
loop_
_entity.id
_entity.type
_entity.pdbx_description
1 polymer ?
#
loop_
_entity_poly.entity_id
_entity_poly.type
_entity_poly.pdbx_seq_one_letter_code
_entity_poly.pdbx_strand_id
1 'polypeptide(L)'
;MSVPLLAESLTKDTGEHSDDLESIYWLLLYHGLRYQRKPRAVFGLSGLNEVLEMIFDEQFKGVNDRLSGGGGKKLHLQSSELDDELLEDIFHAPFASLLQDLRDIFVKALFPSRHMYRRILGEDKHTFEEYRRALEECRRTQKELQSQARVSLQNTDVIHAILTRCLAQEGWPEGDGAVEPSLQPASEDEDEDDEDENGGEGEEDEGKHEEDKEEVSSA
;
A
#
# COMPACT_ATOMS: atom_id res chain seq x y z
N MET A 1 4.76 2.69 -11.37
CA MET A 1 5.60 3.32 -10.34
C MET A 1 4.69 3.73 -9.19
N SER A 2 4.80 3.09 -8.02
CA SER A 2 3.98 3.46 -6.85
C SER A 2 4.53 4.73 -6.21
N VAL A 3 3.65 5.71 -5.96
CA VAL A 3 4.00 6.90 -5.18
C VAL A 3 4.06 6.49 -3.71
N PRO A 4 5.13 6.80 -2.95
CA PRO A 4 5.17 6.54 -1.52
C PRO A 4 4.08 7.35 -0.85
N LEU A 5 3.24 6.72 -0.02
CA LEU A 5 2.15 7.43 0.65
C LEU A 5 2.68 8.36 1.75
N LEU A 6 3.88 8.06 2.26
CA LEU A 6 4.54 8.82 3.33
C LEU A 6 5.35 10.02 2.83
N ALA A 7 5.80 10.00 1.57
CA ALA A 7 6.64 11.04 0.97
C ALA A 7 5.96 12.43 0.85
N GLU A 8 4.63 12.52 0.89
CA GLU A 8 3.92 13.80 0.72
C GLU A 8 4.15 14.82 1.86
N SER A 9 4.83 14.47 2.97
CA SER A 9 4.87 15.38 4.14
C SER A 9 6.08 15.34 5.07
N LEU A 10 7.18 14.64 4.75
CA LEU A 10 8.39 14.62 5.59
C LEU A 10 9.60 15.31 4.94
N THR A 11 10.49 15.86 5.77
CA THR A 11 11.78 16.40 5.33
C THR A 11 12.63 15.28 4.71
N LYS A 12 13.37 15.62 3.65
CA LYS A 12 14.03 14.68 2.71
C LYS A 12 14.69 13.47 3.38
N ASP A 13 15.50 13.69 4.42
CA ASP A 13 16.29 12.62 5.06
C ASP A 13 15.46 11.70 5.98
N THR A 14 14.32 12.18 6.48
CA THR A 14 13.41 11.38 7.34
C THR A 14 12.30 10.69 6.54
N GLY A 15 12.07 11.11 5.29
CA GLY A 15 11.13 10.47 4.39
C GLY A 15 11.63 9.12 3.90
N GLU A 16 12.92 9.03 3.54
CA GLU A 16 13.54 7.83 2.95
C GLU A 16 13.35 6.58 3.83
N HIS A 17 13.61 6.69 5.15
CA HIS A 17 13.45 5.56 6.05
C HIS A 17 11.99 5.06 6.14
N SER A 18 11.04 6.00 6.22
CA SER A 18 9.62 5.64 6.31
C SER A 18 9.14 4.97 5.01
N ASP A 19 9.65 5.42 3.87
CA ASP A 19 9.34 4.87 2.55
C ASP A 19 9.93 3.46 2.38
N ASP A 20 11.13 3.21 2.91
CA ASP A 20 11.75 1.87 2.93
C ASP A 20 10.92 0.88 3.74
N LEU A 21 10.46 1.28 4.93
CA LEU A 21 9.63 0.46 5.80
C LEU A 21 8.26 0.17 5.17
N GLU A 22 7.65 1.18 4.54
CA GLU A 22 6.43 1.01 3.76
C GLU A 22 6.65 0.01 2.62
N SER A 23 7.78 0.12 1.91
CA SER A 23 8.14 -0.79 0.82
C SER A 23 8.32 -2.24 1.31
N ILE A 24 8.93 -2.45 2.47
CA ILE A 24 9.06 -3.78 3.10
C ILE A 24 7.68 -4.37 3.41
N TYR A 25 6.77 -3.57 3.98
CA TYR A 25 5.41 -4.03 4.25
C TYR A 25 4.70 -4.48 2.96
N TRP A 26 4.75 -3.68 1.91
CA TRP A 26 4.13 -4.00 0.63
C TRP A 26 4.75 -5.24 -0.01
N LEU A 27 6.07 -5.40 0.10
CA LEU A 27 6.79 -6.57 -0.38
C LEU A 27 6.31 -7.84 0.35
N LEU A 28 6.24 -7.81 1.68
CA LEU A 28 5.76 -8.94 2.48
C LEU A 28 4.33 -9.31 2.12
N LEU A 29 3.43 -8.33 2.01
CA LEU A 29 2.05 -8.57 1.63
C LEU A 29 1.94 -9.16 0.21
N TYR A 30 2.63 -8.57 -0.77
CA TYR A 30 2.63 -9.03 -2.15
C TYR A 30 3.14 -10.46 -2.27
N HIS A 31 4.32 -10.75 -1.69
CA HIS A 31 4.89 -12.10 -1.72
C HIS A 31 4.02 -13.11 -0.97
N GLY A 32 3.47 -12.69 0.16
CA GLY A 32 2.50 -13.45 0.92
C GLY A 32 1.32 -13.86 0.04
N LEU A 33 0.66 -12.92 -0.62
CA LEU A 33 -0.51 -13.20 -1.45
C LEU A 33 -0.16 -13.99 -2.72
N ARG A 34 0.96 -13.65 -3.39
CA ARG A 34 1.33 -14.21 -4.69
C ARG A 34 1.80 -15.66 -4.64
N TYR A 35 2.58 -16.04 -3.62
CA TYR A 35 3.25 -17.34 -3.55
C TYR A 35 2.58 -18.33 -2.60
N GLN A 36 1.31 -18.07 -2.24
CA GLN A 36 0.50 -19.01 -1.48
C GLN A 36 0.30 -20.32 -2.25
N ARG A 37 0.86 -21.41 -1.72
CA ARG A 37 0.73 -22.76 -2.31
C ARG A 37 -0.70 -23.26 -2.34
N LYS A 38 -1.50 -22.92 -1.33
CA LYS A 38 -2.90 -23.32 -1.17
C LYS A 38 -3.63 -22.23 -0.40
N PRO A 39 -4.34 -21.29 -1.05
CA PRO A 39 -5.33 -20.50 -0.33
C PRO A 39 -6.24 -21.47 0.40
N ARG A 40 -6.30 -21.39 1.74
CA ARG A 40 -7.32 -22.10 2.50
C ARG A 40 -8.64 -21.61 1.94
N ALA A 41 -9.35 -22.49 1.23
CA ALA A 41 -10.56 -22.22 0.46
C ALA A 41 -11.21 -20.86 0.79
N VAL A 42 -10.72 -19.79 0.16
CA VAL A 42 -11.21 -18.44 0.44
C VAL A 42 -12.53 -18.36 -0.31
N PHE A 43 -13.60 -18.76 0.38
CA PHE A 43 -14.93 -18.80 -0.18
C PHE A 43 -15.35 -17.36 -0.53
N GLY A 44 -15.47 -17.06 -1.82
CA GLY A 44 -16.15 -15.86 -2.30
C GLY A 44 -15.26 -14.76 -2.87
N LEU A 45 -13.93 -14.86 -2.77
CA LEU A 45 -13.04 -14.03 -3.59
C LEU A 45 -12.77 -14.79 -4.89
N SER A 46 -13.13 -14.18 -6.02
CA SER A 46 -12.96 -14.75 -7.36
C SER A 46 -11.49 -14.99 -7.76
N GLY A 47 -10.54 -14.56 -6.91
CA GLY A 47 -9.23 -15.17 -6.75
C GLY A 47 -8.27 -14.26 -5.99
N LEU A 48 -7.19 -14.80 -5.40
CA LEU A 48 -6.11 -13.99 -4.83
C LEU A 48 -5.50 -13.01 -5.84
N ASN A 49 -5.56 -13.32 -7.14
CA ASN A 49 -5.13 -12.42 -8.20
C ASN A 49 -5.96 -11.14 -8.26
N GLU A 50 -7.27 -11.20 -8.05
CA GLU A 50 -8.11 -10.00 -8.03
C GLU A 50 -7.76 -9.11 -6.84
N VAL A 51 -7.44 -9.71 -5.69
CA VAL A 51 -6.95 -8.97 -4.52
C VAL A 51 -5.61 -8.29 -4.83
N LEU A 52 -4.70 -8.98 -5.51
CA LEU A 52 -3.43 -8.41 -5.94
C LEU A 52 -3.64 -7.26 -6.93
N GLU A 53 -4.45 -7.45 -7.96
CA GLU A 53 -4.77 -6.42 -8.96
C GLU A 53 -5.42 -5.21 -8.29
N MET A 54 -6.39 -5.44 -7.40
CA MET A 54 -7.06 -4.38 -6.65
C MET A 54 -6.06 -3.60 -5.77
N ILE A 55 -5.19 -4.27 -5.00
CA ILE A 55 -4.28 -3.58 -4.09
C ILE A 55 -3.15 -2.86 -4.85
N PHE A 56 -2.55 -3.54 -5.83
CA PHE A 56 -1.29 -3.11 -6.45
C PHE A 56 -1.45 -2.47 -7.83
N ASP A 57 -2.44 -2.88 -8.61
CA ASP A 57 -2.60 -2.47 -10.01
C ASP A 57 -3.76 -1.48 -10.22
N GLU A 58 -4.64 -1.31 -9.23
CA GLU A 58 -5.75 -0.36 -9.32
C GLU A 58 -5.24 1.08 -9.47
N GLN A 59 -5.66 1.70 -10.58
CA GLN A 59 -5.37 3.09 -10.91
C GLN A 59 -6.66 3.90 -10.88
N PHE A 60 -6.58 5.09 -10.29
CA PHE A 60 -7.69 6.03 -10.25
C PHE A 60 -7.41 7.18 -11.20
N LYS A 61 -8.40 7.50 -12.04
CA LYS A 61 -8.38 8.71 -12.87
C LYS A 61 -8.83 9.89 -12.01
N GLY A 62 -7.90 10.81 -11.72
CA GLY A 62 -8.20 12.03 -10.95
C GLY A 62 -9.01 13.06 -11.76
N VAL A 63 -9.39 14.16 -11.10
CA VAL A 63 -10.18 15.27 -11.70
C VAL A 63 -9.51 15.90 -12.92
N ASN A 64 -8.18 15.81 -13.02
CA ASN A 64 -7.39 16.35 -14.12
C ASN A 64 -7.04 15.29 -15.19
N ASP A 65 -7.79 14.19 -15.26
CA ASP A 65 -7.53 13.04 -16.13
C ASP A 65 -6.18 12.34 -15.93
N ARG A 66 -5.40 12.77 -14.93
CA ARG A 66 -4.15 12.11 -14.52
C ARG A 66 -4.48 10.81 -13.80
N LEU A 67 -3.85 9.72 -14.25
CA LEU A 67 -3.87 8.44 -13.56
C LEU A 67 -2.94 8.51 -12.35
N SER A 68 -3.49 8.24 -11.17
CA SER A 68 -2.74 8.08 -9.93
C SER A 68 -2.88 6.64 -9.45
N GLY A 69 -1.76 5.97 -9.20
CA GLY A 69 -1.72 4.65 -8.59
C GLY A 69 -1.80 4.72 -7.05
N GLY A 70 -1.93 3.55 -6.42
CA GLY A 70 -1.88 3.42 -4.95
C GLY A 70 -3.22 3.64 -4.23
N GLY A 71 -4.33 3.79 -4.96
CA GLY A 71 -5.64 3.85 -4.34
C GLY A 71 -6.03 2.55 -3.65
N GLY A 72 -5.75 1.39 -4.26
CA GLY A 72 -5.92 0.08 -3.63
C GLY A 72 -5.11 -0.09 -2.34
N LYS A 73 -3.83 0.28 -2.37
CA LYS A 73 -2.98 0.34 -1.16
C LYS A 73 -3.58 1.19 -0.04
N LYS A 74 -4.14 2.36 -0.38
CA LYS A 74 -4.80 3.25 0.57
C LYS A 74 -6.07 2.64 1.15
N LEU A 75 -6.89 1.99 0.32
CA LEU A 75 -8.11 1.29 0.76
C LEU A 75 -7.77 0.11 1.68
N HIS A 76 -6.74 -0.65 1.34
CA HIS A 76 -6.20 -1.74 2.16
C HIS A 76 -5.76 -1.27 3.55
N LEU A 77 -4.99 -0.19 3.63
CA LEU A 77 -4.61 0.41 4.92
C LEU A 77 -5.79 0.99 5.71
N GLN A 78 -6.94 1.22 5.06
CA GLN A 78 -8.18 1.63 5.73
C GLN A 78 -9.08 0.45 6.10
N SER A 79 -8.59 -0.79 5.93
CA SER A 79 -9.24 -2.05 6.28
C SER A 79 -10.58 -2.29 5.57
N SER A 80 -10.77 -1.80 4.34
CA SER A 80 -12.00 -2.08 3.56
C SER A 80 -11.93 -3.36 2.73
N GLU A 81 -10.75 -3.69 2.20
CA GLU A 81 -10.61 -4.76 1.19
C GLU A 81 -10.08 -6.09 1.74
N LEU A 82 -9.12 -6.00 2.66
CA LEU A 82 -8.48 -7.17 3.27
C LEU A 82 -8.45 -6.94 4.78
N ASP A 83 -9.58 -7.24 5.42
CA ASP A 83 -9.74 -7.09 6.86
C ASP A 83 -8.94 -8.15 7.64
N ASP A 84 -9.02 -8.07 8.98
CA ASP A 84 -8.26 -8.95 9.86
C ASP A 84 -8.67 -10.41 9.72
N GLU A 85 -9.98 -10.66 9.55
CA GLU A 85 -10.55 -11.99 9.39
C GLU A 85 -10.04 -12.64 8.09
N LEU A 86 -10.06 -11.90 6.98
CA LEU A 86 -9.52 -12.38 5.70
C LEU A 86 -8.02 -12.65 5.76
N LEU A 87 -7.24 -11.82 6.45
CA LEU A 87 -5.80 -12.07 6.63
C LEU A 87 -5.54 -13.38 7.40
N GLU A 88 -6.33 -13.66 8.45
CA GLU A 88 -6.23 -14.89 9.24
C GLU A 88 -6.70 -16.14 8.48
N ASP A 89 -7.65 -15.98 7.55
CA ASP A 89 -8.09 -17.05 6.67
C ASP A 89 -7.04 -17.37 5.59
N ILE A 90 -6.41 -16.35 5.03
CA ILE A 90 -5.41 -16.49 3.97
C ILE A 90 -4.08 -16.98 4.53
N PHE A 91 -3.60 -16.39 5.62
CA PHE A 91 -2.26 -16.62 6.15
C PHE A 91 -2.28 -17.54 7.38
N HIS A 92 -1.13 -18.15 7.69
CA HIS A 92 -0.97 -18.79 8.99
C HIS A 92 -0.85 -17.71 10.07
N ALA A 93 -1.33 -18.02 11.29
CA ALA A 93 -1.56 -17.04 12.34
C ALA A 93 -0.35 -16.12 12.66
N PRO A 94 0.89 -16.63 12.75
CA PRO A 94 2.07 -15.77 12.96
C PRO A 94 2.29 -14.71 11.87
N PHE A 95 2.11 -15.08 10.60
CA PHE A 95 2.31 -14.16 9.50
C PHE A 95 1.13 -13.20 9.31
N ALA A 96 -0.10 -13.65 9.56
CA ALA A 96 -1.27 -12.78 9.65
C ALA A 96 -1.04 -11.70 10.72
N SER A 97 -0.64 -12.11 11.92
CA SER A 97 -0.34 -11.20 13.04
C SER A 97 0.76 -10.20 12.68
N LEU A 98 1.85 -10.66 12.05
CA LEU A 98 2.92 -9.78 11.58
C LEU A 98 2.40 -8.71 10.60
N LEU A 99 1.62 -9.10 9.61
CA LEU A 99 1.06 -8.16 8.62
C LEU A 99 0.08 -7.17 9.28
N GLN A 100 -0.76 -7.64 10.19
CA GLN A 100 -1.69 -6.79 10.95
C GLN A 100 -0.92 -5.77 11.80
N ASP A 101 0.07 -6.21 12.58
CA ASP A 101 0.88 -5.36 13.46
C ASP A 101 1.66 -4.28 12.67
N LEU A 102 2.24 -4.66 11.53
CA LEU A 102 2.90 -3.70 10.64
C LEU A 102 1.89 -2.72 10.04
N ARG A 103 0.75 -3.22 9.52
CA ARG A 103 -0.32 -2.38 8.96
C ARG A 103 -0.76 -1.34 9.96
N ASP A 104 -0.96 -1.75 11.20
CA ASP A 104 -1.43 -0.92 12.32
C ASP A 104 -0.55 0.31 12.56
N ILE A 105 0.76 0.18 12.40
CA ILE A 105 1.68 1.33 12.52
C ILE A 105 1.40 2.33 11.40
N PHE A 106 1.31 1.86 10.15
CA PHE A 106 1.05 2.71 9.01
C PHE A 106 -0.34 3.35 9.09
N VAL A 107 -1.38 2.62 9.52
CA VAL A 107 -2.71 3.19 9.75
C VAL A 107 -2.65 4.32 10.77
N LYS A 108 -1.96 4.12 11.91
CA LYS A 108 -1.82 5.15 12.95
C LYS A 108 -1.06 6.39 12.42
N ALA A 109 -0.07 6.20 11.54
CA ALA A 109 0.73 7.28 10.96
C ALA A 109 0.07 8.01 9.77
N LEU A 110 -0.73 7.32 8.97
CA LEU A 110 -1.31 7.83 7.72
C LEU A 110 -2.80 8.18 7.84
N PHE A 111 -3.56 7.37 8.57
CA PHE A 111 -5.02 7.48 8.70
C PHE A 111 -5.44 7.53 10.16
N PRO A 112 -5.17 8.64 10.86
CA PRO A 112 -5.55 8.73 12.26
C PRO A 112 -7.08 8.53 12.39
N SER A 113 -7.45 7.51 13.16
CA SER A 113 -8.76 6.84 13.17
C SER A 113 -9.98 7.76 12.97
N ARG A 114 -10.78 7.47 11.93
CA ARG A 114 -12.13 8.05 11.71
C ARG A 114 -13.10 7.72 12.85
N HIS A 115 -12.80 6.70 13.66
CA HIS A 115 -13.63 6.27 14.79
C HIS A 115 -13.79 7.32 15.89
N MET A 116 -12.85 8.27 16.04
CA MET A 116 -13.06 9.38 16.99
C MET A 116 -14.26 10.24 16.61
N TYR A 117 -14.45 10.54 15.32
CA TYR A 117 -15.57 11.36 14.86
C TYR A 117 -16.91 10.64 15.04
N ARG A 118 -16.95 9.31 14.86
CA ARG A 118 -18.17 8.53 15.09
C ARG A 118 -18.61 8.59 16.56
N ARG A 119 -17.67 8.66 17.51
CA ARG A 119 -17.98 8.82 18.94
C ARG A 119 -18.52 10.21 19.29
N ILE A 120 -18.03 11.25 18.61
CA ILE A 120 -18.50 12.63 18.78
C ILE A 120 -19.88 12.84 18.12
N LEU A 121 -20.16 12.10 17.04
CA LEU A 121 -21.43 12.12 16.31
C LEU A 121 -22.49 11.16 16.90
N GLY A 122 -22.09 10.33 17.87
CA GLY A 122 -22.94 9.34 18.51
C GLY A 122 -23.73 9.96 19.67
N GLU A 123 -24.98 10.32 19.37
CA GLU A 123 -26.16 10.25 20.26
C GLU A 123 -26.60 11.47 21.09
N ASP A 124 -25.81 12.53 21.28
CA ASP A 124 -26.29 13.70 22.04
C ASP A 124 -26.38 15.00 21.25
N LYS A 125 -27.45 15.77 21.52
CA LYS A 125 -27.74 17.10 20.95
C LYS A 125 -26.76 18.13 21.49
N HIS A 126 -25.52 18.07 21.04
CA HIS A 126 -24.56 19.14 21.27
C HIS A 126 -25.03 20.42 20.59
N THR A 127 -24.84 21.55 21.25
CA THR A 127 -24.90 22.85 20.57
C THR A 127 -23.85 22.90 19.48
N PHE A 128 -24.08 23.71 18.45
CA PHE A 128 -23.12 23.87 17.34
C PHE A 128 -21.71 24.25 17.82
N GLU A 129 -21.61 25.05 18.88
CA GLU A 129 -20.32 25.45 19.48
C GLU A 129 -19.61 24.30 20.20
N GLU A 130 -20.33 23.46 20.94
CA GLU A 130 -19.77 22.28 21.59
C GLU A 130 -19.28 21.28 20.56
N TYR A 131 -20.05 21.07 19.49
CA TYR A 131 -19.63 20.25 18.37
C TYR A 131 -18.35 20.78 17.73
N ARG A 132 -18.26 22.10 17.49
CA ARG A 132 -17.05 22.72 16.92
C ARG A 132 -15.83 22.54 17.83
N ARG A 133 -15.97 22.75 19.14
CA ARG A 133 -14.88 22.53 20.11
C ARG A 133 -14.45 21.07 20.15
N ALA A 134 -15.39 20.13 20.20
CA ALA A 134 -15.09 18.71 20.17
C ALA A 134 -14.37 18.31 18.87
N LEU A 135 -14.76 18.88 17.73
CA LEU A 135 -14.09 18.65 16.45
C LEU A 135 -12.66 19.18 16.43
N GLU A 136 -12.43 20.40 16.96
CA GLU A 136 -11.10 20.99 17.08
C GLU A 136 -10.18 20.20 18.02
N GLU A 137 -10.70 19.78 19.18
CA GLU A 137 -9.99 18.94 20.14
C GLU A 137 -9.65 17.58 19.53
N CYS A 138 -10.63 16.92 18.91
CA CYS A 138 -10.42 15.68 18.17
C CYS A 138 -9.33 15.84 17.10
N ARG A 139 -9.37 16.90 16.30
CA ARG A 139 -8.36 17.18 15.27
C ARG A 139 -6.97 17.41 15.88
N ARG A 140 -6.89 18.03 17.06
CA ARG A 140 -5.63 18.25 17.77
C ARG A 140 -5.05 16.93 18.28
N THR A 141 -5.84 16.13 19.01
CA THR A 141 -5.42 14.81 19.48
C THR A 141 -5.04 13.90 18.32
N GLN A 142 -5.79 13.98 17.21
CA GLN A 142 -5.52 13.23 15.99
C GLN A 142 -4.14 13.58 15.41
N LYS A 143 -3.80 14.87 15.30
CA LYS A 143 -2.48 15.32 14.84
C LYS A 143 -1.36 14.90 15.78
N GLU A 144 -1.61 14.93 17.09
CA GLU A 144 -0.63 14.51 18.09
C GLU A 144 -0.34 13.01 17.98
N LEU A 145 -1.38 12.17 17.91
CA LEU A 145 -1.24 10.73 17.69
C LEU A 145 -0.53 10.43 16.36
N GLN A 146 -0.87 11.14 15.30
CA GLN A 146 -0.20 11.01 14.01
C GLN A 146 1.29 11.37 14.11
N SER A 147 1.62 12.46 14.80
CA SER A 147 3.00 12.87 15.01
C SER A 147 3.77 11.83 15.82
N GLN A 148 3.17 11.28 16.88
CA GLN A 148 3.79 10.22 17.69
C GLN A 148 4.03 8.96 16.86
N ALA A 149 3.06 8.55 16.05
CA ALA A 149 3.20 7.39 15.15
C ALA A 149 4.29 7.61 14.09
N ARG A 150 4.39 8.82 13.54
CA ARG A 150 5.47 9.18 12.60
C ARG A 150 6.84 9.16 13.25
N VAL A 151 6.96 9.68 14.47
CA VAL A 151 8.22 9.59 15.24
C VAL A 151 8.57 8.13 15.53
N SER A 152 7.57 7.28 15.81
CA SER A 152 7.78 5.85 15.99
C SER A 152 8.29 5.16 14.72
N LEU A 153 7.83 5.58 13.53
CA LEU A 153 8.31 5.05 12.24
C LEU A 153 9.73 5.50 11.89
N GLN A 154 10.24 6.56 12.52
CA GLN A 154 11.63 6.97 12.37
C GLN A 154 12.60 6.07 13.13
N ASN A 155 12.09 5.20 14.01
CA ASN A 155 12.90 4.28 14.78
C ASN A 155 12.63 2.82 14.37
N THR A 156 13.68 2.10 13.98
CA THR A 156 13.63 0.69 13.63
C THR A 156 13.27 -0.21 14.82
N ASP A 157 13.43 0.27 16.06
CA ASP A 157 13.17 -0.50 17.29
C ASP A 157 11.77 -1.11 17.33
N VAL A 158 10.75 -0.37 16.87
CA VAL A 158 9.36 -0.84 16.92
C VAL A 158 9.12 -1.96 15.92
N ILE A 159 9.66 -1.83 14.70
CA ILE A 159 9.54 -2.86 13.67
C ILE A 159 10.37 -4.08 14.06
N HIS A 160 11.58 -3.87 14.58
CA HIS A 160 12.41 -4.95 15.11
C HIS A 160 11.69 -5.70 16.24
N ALA A 161 11.04 -4.99 17.16
CA ALA A 161 10.26 -5.60 18.23
C ALA A 161 9.07 -6.42 17.71
N ILE A 162 8.36 -5.92 16.69
CA ILE A 162 7.27 -6.66 16.03
C ILE A 162 7.80 -7.92 15.36
N LEU A 163 8.84 -7.81 14.54
CA LEU A 163 9.45 -8.94 13.86
C LEU A 163 9.95 -9.99 14.85
N THR A 164 10.68 -9.57 15.89
CA THR A 164 11.21 -10.47 16.92
C THR A 164 10.08 -11.21 17.63
N ARG A 165 9.01 -10.50 18.01
CA ARG A 165 7.85 -11.11 18.66
C ARG A 165 7.14 -12.10 17.73
N CYS A 166 6.86 -11.73 16.48
CA CYS A 166 6.11 -12.59 15.56
C CYS A 166 6.93 -13.82 15.11
N LEU A 167 8.24 -13.65 14.87
CA LEU A 167 9.13 -14.76 14.53
C LEU A 167 9.33 -15.76 15.68
N ALA A 168 9.12 -15.31 16.93
CA ALA A 168 9.17 -16.19 18.10
C ALA A 168 7.86 -16.97 18.35
N GLN A 169 6.78 -16.69 17.61
CA GLN A 169 5.52 -17.41 17.76
C GLN A 169 5.62 -18.83 17.20
N GLU A 170 4.88 -19.77 17.79
CA GLU A 170 4.73 -21.12 17.25
C GLU A 170 3.76 -21.12 16.05
N GLY A 171 3.80 -22.18 15.22
CA GLY A 171 2.87 -22.34 14.10
C GLY A 171 3.34 -21.75 12.77
N TRP A 172 4.61 -21.35 12.66
CA TRP A 172 5.24 -21.16 11.35
C TRP A 172 5.30 -22.50 10.61
N PRO A 173 5.10 -22.52 9.28
CA PRO A 173 5.24 -23.73 8.50
C PRO A 173 6.67 -24.29 8.62
N GLU A 174 6.77 -25.59 8.88
CA GLU A 174 8.05 -26.30 8.88
C GLU A 174 8.46 -26.62 7.44
N GLY A 175 9.59 -26.05 7.01
CA GLY A 175 10.12 -26.17 5.65
C GLY A 175 9.91 -24.90 4.82
N ASP A 176 10.86 -24.60 3.94
CA ASP A 176 10.81 -23.41 3.08
C ASP A 176 9.62 -23.41 2.13
N GLY A 177 9.00 -24.58 1.93
CA GLY A 177 7.92 -24.75 0.97
C GLY A 177 8.26 -24.11 -0.36
N ALA A 178 9.55 -24.02 -0.70
CA ALA A 178 9.99 -23.34 -1.91
C ALA A 178 9.23 -24.01 -3.03
N VAL A 179 8.40 -23.25 -3.76
CA VAL A 179 7.78 -23.75 -4.99
C VAL A 179 8.94 -24.33 -5.77
N GLU A 180 9.01 -25.66 -5.89
CA GLU A 180 10.05 -26.26 -6.73
C GLU A 180 9.88 -25.55 -8.06
N PRO A 181 10.93 -24.86 -8.56
CA PRO A 181 10.82 -24.08 -9.78
C PRO A 181 10.15 -25.01 -10.77
N SER A 182 8.93 -24.65 -11.18
CA SER A 182 8.15 -25.48 -12.08
C SER A 182 9.08 -25.71 -13.25
N LEU A 183 9.55 -26.96 -13.38
CA LEU A 183 10.29 -27.41 -14.55
C LEU A 183 9.26 -27.35 -15.66
N GLN A 184 8.98 -26.14 -16.14
CA GLN A 184 8.35 -25.95 -17.43
C GLN A 184 9.24 -26.79 -18.36
N PRO A 185 8.64 -27.77 -19.07
CA PRO A 185 9.43 -28.53 -20.03
C PRO A 185 10.15 -27.49 -20.87
N ALA A 186 11.47 -27.59 -20.94
CA ALA A 186 12.27 -26.74 -21.82
C ALA A 186 11.50 -26.72 -23.12
N SER A 187 10.95 -25.56 -23.48
CA SER A 187 10.39 -25.37 -24.81
C SER A 187 11.53 -25.79 -25.70
N GLU A 188 11.36 -26.94 -26.37
CA GLU A 188 12.24 -27.32 -27.44
C GLU A 188 12.17 -26.13 -28.38
N ASP A 189 13.27 -25.37 -28.42
CA ASP A 189 13.51 -24.31 -29.38
C ASP A 189 13.38 -24.99 -30.74
N GLU A 190 12.17 -24.99 -31.31
CA GLU A 190 11.97 -25.17 -32.72
C GLU A 190 12.52 -23.89 -33.36
N ASP A 191 13.80 -23.98 -33.74
CA ASP A 191 14.49 -23.09 -34.66
C ASP A 191 13.66 -23.00 -35.96
N GLU A 192 12.64 -22.13 -35.99
CA GLU A 192 12.06 -21.65 -37.23
C GLU A 192 12.78 -20.36 -37.62
N ASP A 193 13.86 -20.59 -38.38
CA ASP A 193 14.45 -19.66 -39.32
C ASP A 193 13.37 -19.09 -40.24
N ASP A 194 12.79 -17.94 -39.90
CA ASP A 194 12.13 -17.08 -40.88
C ASP A 194 12.85 -15.74 -40.92
N GLU A 195 13.87 -15.72 -41.78
CA GLU A 195 14.33 -14.53 -42.48
C GLU A 195 13.12 -13.83 -43.10
N ASP A 196 12.78 -12.63 -42.65
CA ASP A 196 12.21 -11.65 -43.57
C ASP A 196 12.58 -10.22 -43.15
N GLU A 197 13.52 -9.72 -43.94
CA GLU A 197 13.86 -8.32 -44.11
C GLU A 197 12.59 -7.48 -44.26
N ASN A 198 12.43 -6.44 -43.44
CA ASN A 198 11.87 -5.20 -43.99
C ASN A 198 12.38 -3.99 -43.23
N GLY A 199 13.28 -3.28 -43.88
CA GLY A 199 13.73 -1.95 -43.49
C GLY A 199 12.57 -0.97 -43.53
N GLY A 200 12.43 -0.22 -42.45
CA GLY A 200 11.55 0.94 -42.37
C GLY A 200 12.27 2.02 -41.58
N GLU A 201 13.24 2.68 -42.21
CA GLU A 201 13.75 3.98 -41.77
C GLU A 201 12.58 4.97 -41.83
N GLY A 202 11.95 5.18 -40.67
CA GLY A 202 10.87 6.14 -40.48
C GLY A 202 11.44 7.40 -39.85
N GLU A 203 11.47 8.45 -40.65
CA GLU A 203 12.08 9.75 -40.46
C GLU A 203 11.68 10.50 -39.18
N GLU A 204 12.64 11.32 -38.78
CA GLU A 204 12.65 12.43 -37.83
C GLU A 204 11.36 13.28 -37.86
N ASP A 205 10.80 13.58 -36.67
CA ASP A 205 9.98 14.78 -36.48
C ASP A 205 10.38 15.48 -35.18
N GLU A 206 11.37 16.38 -35.29
CA GLU A 206 11.72 17.37 -34.28
C GLU A 206 10.63 18.45 -34.20
N GLY A 207 9.54 18.13 -33.52
CA GLY A 207 8.53 19.10 -33.11
C GLY A 207 9.04 20.02 -32.01
N LYS A 208 9.74 21.11 -32.38
CA LYS A 208 9.92 22.29 -31.53
C LYS A 208 8.56 22.93 -31.27
N HIS A 209 8.12 22.94 -30.01
CA HIS A 209 7.07 23.86 -29.56
C HIS A 209 7.67 24.85 -28.55
N GLU A 210 8.01 26.02 -29.09
CA GLU A 210 8.08 27.29 -28.37
C GLU A 210 6.66 27.78 -28.05
N GLU A 211 6.57 28.83 -27.22
CA GLU A 211 5.39 29.61 -26.81
C GLU A 211 4.71 29.13 -25.52
N ASP A 212 4.40 29.96 -24.53
CA ASP A 212 4.66 31.38 -24.36
C ASP A 212 4.56 31.75 -22.87
N LYS A 213 5.38 32.72 -22.47
CA LYS A 213 5.25 33.42 -21.20
C LYS A 213 4.13 34.45 -21.30
N GLU A 214 3.05 34.28 -20.55
CA GLU A 214 2.23 35.43 -20.14
C GLU A 214 2.38 35.67 -18.64
N GLU A 215 3.23 36.65 -18.32
CA GLU A 215 3.11 37.44 -17.10
C GLU A 215 1.82 38.26 -17.19
N VAL A 216 0.86 37.99 -16.31
CA VAL A 216 -0.19 38.97 -16.01
C VAL A 216 0.00 39.45 -14.58
N SER A 217 0.73 40.56 -14.50
CA SER A 217 0.69 41.52 -13.41
C SER A 217 -0.58 42.36 -13.53
N SER A 218 -1.32 42.52 -12.43
CA SER A 218 -2.21 43.64 -12.05
C SER A 218 -3.15 43.16 -10.94
N ALA A 219 -3.54 43.91 -9.92
CA ALA A 219 -3.16 45.17 -9.30
C ALA A 219 -3.94 45.23 -7.98
#